data_AF-A0A2A6C3H6-F1
#
_entry.id   AF-A0A2A6C3H6-F1
#
_cell.length_a   1.000
_cell.length_b   1.000
_cell.length_c   1.000
_cell.angle_alpha   90.00
_cell.angle_beta   90.00
_cell.angle_gamma   90.00
#
_symmetry.space_group_name_H-M   'P 1'
#
loop_
_entity.id
_entity.type
_entity.pdbx_description
1 polymer ?
#
loop_
_entity_poly.entity_id
_entity_poly.type
_entity_poly.pdbx_seq_one_letter_code
_entity_poly.pdbx_strand_id
1 'polypeptide(L)'
;MTVSNSPLFLAAFIHRHQAVMAPYSRWSFSNRVQNIPPLIFALLVFIFPLLLQRTMEPPGAVMKHKEMLSSEWPSSLLNRTDCFYNDRLLSFSIMAAIGLVIGMIFVSLIISHTFATLKEKSTISEKMKEYHRTMTRVLLLQSGIPTLFALVPLSVCFSVFFLNLNGILIIPTCFVCMSAHSFLHSLAVLFTTPIYRRQLEIMIRETDGKLAITAKQETSSVTPRVTPSLVPKFQKW
;
A
#
# COMPACT_ATOMS: atom_id res chain seq x y z
N MET A 1 -7.08 -4.73 3.43
CA MET A 1 -5.93 -5.10 4.30
C MET A 1 -5.00 -3.94 4.65
N THR A 2 -4.86 -2.91 3.80
CA THR A 2 -3.92 -1.78 4.02
C THR A 2 -4.40 -0.68 4.95
N VAL A 3 -5.72 -0.37 4.97
CA VAL A 3 -6.30 0.53 5.98
C VAL A 3 -6.02 0.01 7.40
N SER A 4 -5.90 -1.31 7.55
CA SER A 4 -5.54 -1.96 8.82
C SER A 4 -4.13 -1.62 9.32
N ASN A 5 -3.21 -1.19 8.45
CA ASN A 5 -1.82 -0.88 8.81
C ASN A 5 -1.61 0.61 9.14
N SER A 6 -2.55 1.48 8.81
CA SER A 6 -2.45 2.92 9.11
C SER A 6 -2.24 3.22 10.61
N PRO A 7 -2.90 2.53 11.56
CA PRO A 7 -2.57 2.67 12.99
C PRO A 7 -1.11 2.34 13.32
N LEU A 8 -0.52 1.35 12.65
CA LEU A 8 0.86 0.94 12.86
C LEU A 8 1.84 1.99 12.33
N PHE A 9 1.57 2.59 11.17
CA PHE A 9 2.36 3.71 10.67
C PHE A 9 2.31 4.91 11.62
N LEU A 10 1.11 5.25 12.13
CA LEU A 10 0.94 6.33 13.08
C LEU A 10 1.73 6.06 14.39
N ALA A 11 1.63 4.84 14.91
CA ALA A 11 2.40 4.41 16.07
C ALA A 11 3.90 4.50 15.80
N ALA A 12 4.36 4.10 14.61
CA ALA A 12 5.76 4.19 14.22
C ALA A 12 6.24 5.64 14.13
N PHE A 13 5.45 6.56 13.56
CA PHE A 13 5.79 7.99 13.53
C PHE A 13 5.87 8.58 14.94
N ILE A 14 4.90 8.29 15.81
CA ILE A 14 4.91 8.75 17.20
C ILE A 14 6.12 8.18 17.94
N HIS A 15 6.37 6.87 17.85
CA HIS A 15 7.52 6.24 18.49
C HIS A 15 8.84 6.86 18.01
N ARG A 16 8.99 7.12 16.71
CA ARG A 16 10.20 7.74 16.14
C ARG A 16 10.38 9.18 16.60
N HIS A 17 9.30 9.94 16.64
CA HIS A 17 9.29 11.28 17.19
C HIS A 17 9.76 11.27 18.66
N GLN A 18 9.21 10.37 19.48
CA GLN A 18 9.55 10.25 20.89
C GLN A 18 11.00 9.81 21.11
N ALA A 19 11.54 8.94 20.25
CA ALA A 19 12.94 8.51 20.32
C ALA A 19 13.94 9.66 20.09
N VAL A 20 13.55 10.74 19.39
CA VAL A 20 14.42 11.90 19.18
C VAL A 20 14.15 13.05 20.17
N MET A 21 13.15 12.93 21.04
CA MET A 21 12.83 13.94 22.05
C MET A 21 13.85 13.94 23.19
N ALA A 22 14.06 15.11 23.81
CA ALA A 22 14.91 15.20 24.99
C ALA A 22 14.10 14.72 26.21
N PRO A 23 14.76 14.14 27.23
CA PRO A 23 14.10 13.93 28.52
C PRO A 23 13.47 15.25 28.98
N TYR A 24 12.22 15.21 29.44
CA TYR A 24 11.46 16.37 29.94
C TYR A 24 11.09 17.44 28.89
N SER A 25 11.25 17.17 27.60
CA SER A 25 10.70 18.05 26.56
C SER A 25 9.18 18.17 26.71
N ARG A 26 8.63 19.39 26.52
CA ARG A 26 7.17 19.62 26.45
C ARG A 26 6.48 18.80 25.35
N TRP A 27 7.26 18.35 24.36
CA TRP A 27 6.81 17.51 23.24
C TRP A 27 7.02 16.00 23.49
N SER A 28 7.50 15.63 24.67
CA SER A 28 7.60 14.24 25.10
C SER A 28 6.23 13.75 25.59
N PHE A 29 5.79 12.61 25.07
CA PHE A 29 4.56 11.95 25.49
C PHE A 29 4.87 10.77 26.41
N SER A 30 4.03 10.56 27.43
CA SER A 30 4.09 9.33 28.21
C SER A 30 3.70 8.13 27.35
N ASN A 31 4.20 6.93 27.69
CA ASN A 31 3.90 5.71 26.94
C ASN A 31 2.39 5.44 26.78
N ARG A 32 1.59 5.83 27.78
CA ARG A 32 0.12 5.72 27.71
C ARG A 32 -0.47 6.65 26.65
N VAL A 33 -0.01 7.90 26.60
CA VAL A 33 -0.50 8.92 25.64
C VAL A 33 -0.08 8.58 24.22
N GLN A 34 1.10 7.99 24.02
CA GLN A 34 1.58 7.57 22.69
C GLN A 34 0.65 6.56 22.01
N ASN A 35 -0.04 5.72 22.79
CA ASN A 35 -0.92 4.67 22.27
C ASN A 35 -2.35 5.18 21.95
N ILE A 36 -2.74 6.36 22.43
CA ILE A 36 -4.09 6.89 22.25
C ILE A 36 -4.40 7.16 20.76
N PRO A 37 -3.56 7.92 20.00
CA PRO A 37 -3.88 8.21 18.60
C PRO A 37 -3.97 6.96 17.70
N PRO A 38 -3.04 5.99 17.77
CA PRO A 38 -3.17 4.74 17.01
C PRO A 38 -4.42 3.94 17.37
N LEU A 39 -4.80 3.89 18.66
CA LEU A 39 -6.00 3.17 19.10
C LEU A 39 -7.29 3.82 18.57
N ILE A 40 -7.39 5.15 18.66
CA ILE A 40 -8.50 5.91 18.08
C ILE A 40 -8.57 5.64 16.57
N PHE A 41 -7.43 5.71 15.88
CA PHE A 41 -7.38 5.46 14.44
C PHE A 41 -7.79 4.02 14.10
N ALA A 42 -7.33 3.03 14.86
CA ALA A 42 -7.74 1.63 14.67
C ALA A 42 -9.25 1.46 14.85
N LEU A 43 -9.83 2.04 15.91
CA LEU A 43 -11.28 2.01 16.15
C LEU A 43 -12.06 2.64 14.98
N LEU A 44 -11.61 3.79 14.48
CA LEU A 44 -12.20 4.42 13.28
C LEU A 44 -12.13 3.48 12.08
N VAL A 45 -10.98 2.82 11.84
CA VAL A 45 -10.81 1.87 10.73
C VAL A 45 -11.75 0.67 10.83
N PHE A 46 -12.10 0.20 12.02
CA PHE A 46 -13.06 -0.90 12.20
C PHE A 46 -14.52 -0.46 12.11
N ILE A 47 -14.85 0.73 12.62
CA ILE A 47 -16.21 1.28 12.56
C ILE A 47 -16.57 1.68 11.13
N PHE A 48 -15.61 2.16 10.35
CA PHE A 48 -15.83 2.73 9.03
C PHE A 48 -16.47 1.75 8.02
N PRO A 49 -16.03 0.48 7.87
CA PRO A 49 -16.73 -0.51 7.05
C PRO A 49 -18.15 -0.82 7.52
N LEU A 50 -18.40 -0.82 8.83
CA LEU A 50 -19.74 -1.08 9.38
C LEU A 50 -20.70 0.08 9.05
N LEU A 51 -20.22 1.32 9.18
CA LEU A 51 -20.96 2.51 8.76
C LEU A 51 -21.20 2.49 7.25
N LEU A 52 -20.19 2.14 6.45
CA LEU A 52 -20.34 2.02 5.00
C LEU A 52 -21.38 0.95 4.64
N GLN A 53 -21.34 -0.22 5.27
CA GLN A 53 -22.34 -1.25 5.04
C GLN A 53 -23.77 -0.75 5.35
N ARG A 54 -23.94 0.05 6.41
CA ARG A 54 -25.23 0.66 6.76
C ARG A 54 -25.68 1.75 5.77
N THR A 55 -24.77 2.34 4.99
CA THR A 55 -25.11 3.29 3.93
C THR A 55 -25.37 2.61 2.56
N MET A 56 -25.10 1.30 2.44
CA MET A 56 -25.13 0.54 1.18
C MET A 56 -26.34 -0.42 0.95
N GLU A 57 -27.50 -0.24 1.60
CA GLU A 57 -28.72 -1.05 1.33
C GLU A 57 -30.03 -0.22 1.30
N PRO A 58 -31.10 -0.62 0.55
CA PRO A 58 -31.82 0.18 -0.50
C PRO A 58 -33.24 0.70 -0.06
N PRO A 59 -34.08 1.45 -0.87
CA PRO A 59 -34.14 1.57 -2.37
C PRO A 59 -34.47 2.96 -3.01
N GLY A 60 -34.31 3.11 -4.35
CA GLY A 60 -35.11 4.05 -5.19
C GLY A 60 -34.39 5.02 -6.16
N ALA A 61 -33.05 5.07 -6.21
CA ALA A 61 -32.29 6.01 -7.06
C ALA A 61 -32.24 5.62 -8.56
N VAL A 62 -32.37 4.34 -8.94
CA VAL A 62 -32.40 3.85 -10.33
C VAL A 62 -33.63 4.36 -11.06
N MET A 63 -34.70 4.67 -10.33
CA MET A 63 -35.90 5.25 -10.91
C MET A 63 -35.62 6.60 -11.60
N LYS A 64 -34.52 7.29 -11.27
CA LYS A 64 -34.05 8.50 -11.96
C LYS A 64 -33.53 8.23 -13.38
N HIS A 65 -33.06 7.02 -13.66
CA HIS A 65 -32.57 6.58 -14.97
C HIS A 65 -33.59 5.74 -15.74
N LYS A 66 -34.83 5.63 -15.24
CA LYS A 66 -35.90 4.84 -15.84
C LYS A 66 -36.15 5.20 -17.31
N GLU A 67 -35.97 6.47 -17.68
CA GLU A 67 -36.15 6.94 -19.07
C GLU A 67 -35.04 6.49 -20.02
N MET A 68 -33.86 6.14 -19.52
CA MET A 68 -32.73 5.61 -20.31
C MET A 68 -32.73 4.09 -20.39
N LEU A 69 -33.60 3.43 -19.62
CA LEU A 69 -33.70 1.98 -19.53
C LEU A 69 -34.83 1.52 -20.45
N SER A 70 -34.63 0.39 -21.13
CA SER A 70 -35.71 -0.21 -21.92
C SER A 70 -36.92 -0.46 -21.02
N SER A 71 -38.12 -0.18 -21.54
CA SER A 71 -39.39 -0.43 -20.85
C SER A 71 -39.61 -1.90 -20.50
N GLU A 72 -38.84 -2.80 -21.11
CA GLU A 72 -38.85 -4.24 -20.85
C GLU A 72 -38.16 -4.63 -19.54
N TRP A 73 -37.41 -3.73 -18.90
CA TRP A 73 -36.77 -4.04 -17.63
C TRP A 73 -37.82 -4.22 -16.52
N PRO A 74 -37.89 -5.39 -15.86
CA PRO A 74 -38.80 -5.58 -14.76
C PRO A 74 -38.44 -4.65 -13.60
N SER A 75 -39.44 -4.00 -13.02
CA SER A 75 -39.28 -3.04 -11.91
C SER A 75 -38.59 -3.65 -10.68
N SER A 76 -38.69 -4.97 -10.50
CA SER A 76 -37.98 -5.73 -9.46
C SER A 76 -36.45 -5.76 -9.66
N LEU A 77 -35.95 -5.72 -10.90
CA LEU A 77 -34.51 -5.58 -11.19
C LEU A 77 -34.04 -4.14 -10.98
N LEU A 78 -34.83 -3.16 -11.41
CA LEU A 78 -34.53 -1.74 -11.24
C LEU A 78 -34.40 -1.33 -9.77
N ASN A 79 -35.27 -1.86 -8.90
CA ASN A 79 -35.17 -1.61 -7.46
C ASN A 79 -33.96 -2.28 -6.79
N ARG A 80 -33.29 -3.22 -7.47
CA ARG A 80 -32.09 -3.94 -6.98
C ARG A 80 -30.79 -3.40 -7.55
N THR A 81 -30.85 -2.58 -8.59
CA THR A 81 -29.66 -2.00 -9.22
C THR A 81 -29.09 -0.81 -8.45
N ASP A 82 -29.83 -0.28 -7.47
CA ASP A 82 -29.32 0.72 -6.55
C ASP A 82 -28.48 0.08 -5.47
N CYS A 83 -27.19 0.37 -5.49
CA CYS A 83 -26.30 -0.12 -4.46
C CYS A 83 -26.14 0.89 -3.30
N PHE A 84 -26.50 2.17 -3.46
CA PHE A 84 -26.12 3.21 -2.48
C PHE A 84 -27.17 4.34 -2.33
N TYR A 85 -27.29 4.90 -1.12
CA TYR A 85 -27.95 6.19 -0.89
C TYR A 85 -26.98 7.35 -1.13
N ASN A 86 -27.22 8.16 -2.16
CA ASN A 86 -26.35 9.29 -2.52
C ASN A 86 -26.07 10.24 -1.35
N ASP A 87 -27.08 10.66 -0.59
CA ASP A 87 -26.90 11.62 0.52
C ASP A 87 -26.09 11.05 1.69
N ARG A 88 -26.27 9.75 1.97
CA ARG A 88 -25.53 9.07 3.03
C ARG A 88 -24.08 8.81 2.61
N LEU A 89 -23.89 8.39 1.35
CA LEU A 89 -22.57 8.24 0.75
C LEU A 89 -21.83 9.59 0.71
N LEU A 90 -22.53 10.68 0.38
CA LEU A 90 -22.01 12.04 0.41
C LEU A 90 -21.54 12.43 1.82
N SER A 91 -22.43 12.30 2.82
CA SER A 91 -22.11 12.62 4.22
C SER A 91 -20.90 11.83 4.73
N PHE A 92 -20.86 10.54 4.40
CA PHE A 92 -19.74 9.66 4.70
C PHE A 92 -18.45 10.13 4.02
N SER A 93 -18.52 10.52 2.74
CA SER A 93 -17.38 11.03 1.97
C SER A 93 -16.83 12.33 2.55
N ILE A 94 -17.70 13.25 2.99
CA ILE A 94 -17.31 14.49 3.67
C ILE A 94 -16.56 14.18 4.96
N MET A 95 -17.12 13.31 5.81
CA MET A 95 -16.47 12.91 7.07
C MET A 95 -15.11 12.25 6.82
N ALA A 96 -15.03 11.36 5.83
CA ALA A 96 -13.78 10.70 5.46
C ALA A 96 -12.73 11.70 4.98
N ALA A 97 -13.12 12.68 4.15
CA ALA A 97 -12.23 13.74 3.66
C ALA A 97 -11.70 14.61 4.80
N ILE A 98 -12.56 15.04 5.73
CA ILE A 98 -12.14 15.81 6.91
C ILE A 98 -11.15 15.02 7.76
N GLY A 99 -11.46 13.75 8.06
CA GLY A 99 -10.58 12.87 8.83
C GLY A 99 -9.21 12.67 8.17
N LEU A 100 -9.20 12.53 6.84
CA LEU A 100 -7.98 12.41 6.05
C LEU A 100 -7.14 13.68 6.11
N VAL A 101 -7.74 14.86 5.94
CA VAL A 101 -7.05 16.15 6.03
C VAL A 101 -6.43 16.34 7.41
N ILE A 102 -7.18 16.08 8.48
CA ILE A 102 -6.69 16.16 9.87
C ILE A 102 -5.51 15.20 10.07
N GLY A 103 -5.64 13.95 9.62
CA GLY A 103 -4.58 12.94 9.71
C GLY A 103 -3.31 13.34 8.97
N MET A 104 -3.44 13.88 7.76
CA MET A 104 -2.31 14.37 6.95
C MET A 104 -1.59 15.55 7.62
N ILE A 105 -2.35 16.50 8.19
CA ILE A 105 -1.78 17.62 8.94
C ILE A 105 -1.01 17.09 10.15
N PHE A 106 -1.63 16.21 10.95
CA PHE A 106 -1.00 15.65 12.15
C PHE A 106 0.31 14.92 11.85
N VAL A 107 0.30 14.03 10.86
CA VAL A 107 1.50 13.28 10.44
C VAL A 107 2.58 14.24 9.93
N SER A 108 2.21 15.22 9.09
CA SER A 108 3.14 16.23 8.56
C SER A 108 3.79 17.06 9.66
N LEU A 109 3.03 17.46 10.69
CA LEU A 109 3.55 18.17 11.85
C LEU A 109 4.55 17.31 12.64
N ILE A 110 4.23 16.03 12.90
CA ILE A 110 5.14 15.10 13.57
C ILE A 110 6.45 14.94 12.79
N ILE A 111 6.36 14.74 11.47
CA ILE A 111 7.53 14.57 10.60
C ILE A 111 8.39 15.83 10.62
N SER A 112 7.76 16.99 10.40
CA SER A 112 8.45 18.28 10.35
C SER A 112 9.15 18.59 11.68
N HIS A 113 8.45 18.37 12.80
CA HIS A 113 9.02 18.55 14.13
C HIS A 113 10.16 17.56 14.43
N THR A 114 10.04 16.30 13.99
CA THR A 114 11.11 15.29 14.10
C THR A 114 12.37 15.74 13.36
N PHE A 115 12.25 16.24 12.12
CA PHE A 115 13.39 16.74 11.36
C PHE A 115 13.97 18.03 11.92
N ALA A 116 13.13 18.95 12.38
CA ALA A 116 13.57 20.18 13.04
C ALA A 116 14.38 19.86 14.30
N THR A 117 13.87 18.96 15.15
CA THR A 117 14.55 18.52 16.37
C THR A 117 15.89 17.84 16.07
N LEU A 118 15.93 16.98 15.04
CA LEU A 118 17.17 16.35 14.59
C LEU A 118 18.19 17.35 14.05
N LYS A 119 17.77 18.50 13.52
CA LYS A 119 18.66 19.55 13.03
C LYS A 119 19.29 20.34 14.19
N GLU A 120 18.49 20.67 15.21
CA GLU A 120 18.90 21.55 16.31
C GLU A 120 19.80 20.86 17.35
N LYS A 121 19.59 19.56 17.61
CA LYS A 121 20.36 18.85 18.65
C LYS A 121 21.78 18.50 18.19
N SER A 122 22.76 19.20 18.74
CA SER A 122 24.19 18.91 18.59
C SER A 122 24.70 17.77 19.49
N THR A 123 23.93 17.39 20.52
CA THR A 123 24.33 16.37 21.51
C THR A 123 24.20 14.93 21.01
N ILE A 124 23.52 14.71 19.90
CA ILE A 124 23.36 13.38 19.30
C ILE A 124 24.53 13.15 18.34
N SER A 125 25.18 11.98 18.46
CA SER A 125 26.23 11.57 17.52
C SER A 125 25.74 11.65 16.06
N GLU A 126 26.57 12.16 15.15
CA GLU A 126 26.22 12.28 13.73
C GLU A 126 25.80 10.94 13.11
N LYS A 127 26.41 9.81 13.52
CA LYS A 127 25.99 8.47 13.08
C LYS A 127 24.54 8.14 13.48
N MET A 128 24.17 8.49 14.71
CA MET A 128 22.80 8.25 15.22
C MET A 128 21.79 9.16 14.51
N LYS A 129 22.17 10.41 14.24
CA LYS A 129 21.36 11.37 13.48
C LYS A 129 21.12 10.90 12.04
N GLU A 130 22.15 10.39 11.37
CA GLU A 130 22.02 9.78 10.04
C GLU A 130 21.10 8.55 10.06
N TYR A 131 21.24 7.69 11.07
CA TYR A 131 20.36 6.54 11.26
C TYR A 131 18.89 6.95 11.40
N HIS A 132 18.58 7.90 12.29
CA HIS A 132 17.22 8.40 12.48
C HIS A 132 16.66 9.05 11.20
N ARG A 133 17.47 9.85 10.48
CA ARG A 133 17.05 10.46 9.19
C ARG A 133 16.71 9.40 8.15
N THR A 134 17.58 8.41 8.00
CA THR A 134 17.38 7.31 7.05
C THR A 134 16.12 6.53 7.39
N MET A 135 15.91 6.21 8.66
CA MET A 135 14.74 5.47 9.09
C MET A 135 13.43 6.26 8.91
N THR A 136 13.42 7.56 9.23
CA THR A 136 12.25 8.41 8.99
C THR A 136 11.96 8.53 7.48
N ARG A 137 12.98 8.63 6.63
CA ARG A 137 12.81 8.63 5.16
C ARG A 137 12.21 7.31 4.65
N VAL A 138 12.65 6.18 5.18
CA VAL A 138 12.06 4.87 4.87
C VAL A 138 10.59 4.83 5.26
N LEU A 139 10.26 5.30 6.47
CA LEU A 139 8.88 5.34 6.95
C LEU A 139 8.00 6.24 6.07
N LEU A 140 8.51 7.41 5.66
CA LEU A 140 7.85 8.30 4.71
C LEU A 140 7.57 7.61 3.38
N LEU A 141 8.57 6.94 2.81
CA LEU A 141 8.43 6.24 1.54
C LEU A 141 7.40 5.10 1.64
N GLN A 142 7.44 4.32 2.72
CA GLN A 142 6.48 3.24 2.98
C GLN A 142 5.06 3.78 3.17
N SER A 143 4.87 4.85 3.95
CA SER A 143 3.57 5.48 4.14
C SER A 143 3.06 6.24 2.92
N GLY A 144 3.99 6.70 2.06
CA GLY A 144 3.68 7.47 0.86
C GLY A 144 3.00 6.63 -0.21
N ILE A 145 3.32 5.32 -0.31
CA ILE A 145 2.69 4.44 -1.29
C ILE A 145 1.17 4.28 -1.04
N PRO A 146 0.69 3.89 0.16
CA PRO A 146 -0.74 3.88 0.44
C PRO A 146 -1.41 5.24 0.23
N THR A 147 -0.75 6.33 0.59
CA THR A 147 -1.28 7.68 0.34
C THR A 147 -1.44 7.95 -1.16
N LEU A 148 -0.43 7.66 -1.97
CA LEU A 148 -0.47 7.94 -3.40
C LEU A 148 -1.42 7.00 -4.15
N PHE A 149 -1.42 5.70 -3.84
CA PHE A 149 -2.15 4.70 -4.62
C PHE A 149 -3.51 4.31 -4.04
N ALA A 150 -3.81 4.66 -2.78
CA ALA A 150 -5.14 4.45 -2.21
C ALA A 150 -5.85 5.79 -1.97
N LEU A 151 -5.22 6.76 -1.30
CA LEU A 151 -5.90 8.01 -0.95
C LEU A 151 -6.16 8.91 -2.15
N VAL A 152 -5.19 9.08 -3.07
CA VAL A 152 -5.40 9.94 -4.25
C VAL A 152 -6.52 9.40 -5.16
N PRO A 153 -6.55 8.12 -5.56
CA PRO A 153 -7.67 7.59 -6.35
C PRO A 153 -9.01 7.68 -5.63
N LEU A 154 -9.02 7.48 -4.30
CA LEU A 154 -10.22 7.66 -3.50
C LEU A 154 -10.71 9.12 -3.51
N SER A 155 -9.80 10.09 -3.37
CA SER A 155 -10.12 11.51 -3.50
C SER A 155 -10.69 11.83 -4.89
N VAL A 156 -10.12 11.27 -5.96
CA VAL A 156 -10.65 11.42 -7.33
C VAL A 156 -12.06 10.84 -7.43
N CYS A 157 -12.31 9.63 -6.90
CA CYS A 157 -13.65 9.05 -6.86
C CYS A 157 -14.66 9.97 -6.16
N PHE A 158 -14.27 10.56 -5.02
CA PHE A 158 -15.12 11.52 -4.33
C PHE A 158 -15.33 12.79 -5.17
N SER A 159 -14.28 13.37 -5.75
CA SER A 159 -14.40 14.57 -6.60
C SER A 159 -15.33 14.34 -7.80
N VAL A 160 -15.27 13.17 -8.44
CA VAL A 160 -16.22 12.79 -9.51
C VAL A 160 -17.66 12.84 -9.02
N PHE A 161 -17.91 12.32 -7.81
CA PHE A 161 -19.23 12.35 -7.19
C PHE A 161 -19.68 13.78 -6.83
N PHE A 162 -18.82 14.59 -6.20
CA PHE A 162 -19.14 15.97 -5.81
C PHE A 162 -19.36 16.91 -6.99
N LEU A 163 -18.56 16.78 -8.03
CA LEU A 163 -18.62 17.63 -9.22
C LEU A 163 -19.60 17.08 -10.28
N ASN A 164 -20.27 15.96 -9.98
CA ASN A 164 -21.18 15.27 -10.89
C ASN A 164 -20.55 15.04 -12.28
N LEU A 165 -19.29 14.60 -12.32
CA LEU A 165 -18.54 14.38 -13.55
C LEU A 165 -19.01 13.08 -14.22
N ASN A 166 -19.48 13.18 -15.46
CA ASN A 166 -19.81 12.03 -16.27
C ASN A 166 -18.53 11.38 -16.84
N GLY A 167 -18.01 10.36 -16.15
CA GLY A 167 -16.79 9.68 -16.55
C GLY A 167 -16.82 8.19 -16.26
N ILE A 168 -17.38 7.40 -17.18
CA ILE A 168 -17.54 5.94 -17.03
C ILE A 168 -16.21 5.20 -16.79
N LEU A 169 -15.10 5.75 -17.30
CA LEU A 169 -13.76 5.17 -17.15
C LEU A 169 -12.98 5.65 -15.92
N ILE A 170 -13.41 6.74 -15.27
CA ILE A 170 -12.63 7.34 -14.16
C ILE A 170 -12.65 6.42 -12.94
N ILE A 171 -13.85 5.97 -12.56
CA ILE A 171 -14.04 5.11 -11.38
C ILE A 171 -13.32 3.75 -11.54
N PRO A 172 -13.49 2.99 -12.64
CA PRO A 172 -12.72 1.75 -12.85
C PRO A 172 -11.21 1.96 -12.80
N THR A 173 -10.69 3.04 -13.41
CA THR A 173 -9.26 3.36 -13.37
C THR A 173 -8.77 3.60 -11.95
N CYS A 174 -9.55 4.32 -11.14
CA CYS A 174 -9.24 4.52 -9.73
C CYS A 174 -9.22 3.21 -8.96
N PHE A 175 -10.18 2.30 -9.20
CA PHE A 175 -10.18 0.97 -8.59
C PHE A 175 -8.96 0.13 -8.99
N VAL A 176 -8.51 0.19 -10.24
CA VAL A 176 -7.27 -0.47 -10.67
C VAL A 176 -6.07 0.08 -9.90
N CYS A 177 -5.93 1.40 -9.80
CA CYS A 177 -4.87 2.04 -9.00
C CYS A 177 -4.93 1.61 -7.52
N MET A 178 -6.13 1.63 -6.94
CA MET A 178 -6.35 1.14 -5.57
C MET A 178 -6.12 -0.36 -5.44
N SER A 179 -6.21 -1.19 -6.48
CA SER A 179 -5.88 -2.62 -6.37
C SER A 179 -4.36 -2.85 -6.35
N ALA A 180 -3.61 -2.04 -7.11
CA ALA A 180 -2.16 -2.14 -7.25
C ALA A 180 -1.38 -1.73 -5.99
N HIS A 181 -1.99 -0.90 -5.11
CA HIS A 181 -1.28 -0.36 -3.94
C HIS A 181 -0.71 -1.45 -2.99
N SER A 182 -1.40 -2.59 -2.79
CA SER A 182 -0.94 -3.67 -1.90
C SER A 182 0.35 -4.29 -2.42
N PHE A 183 0.42 -4.51 -3.74
CA PHE A 183 1.60 -5.02 -4.40
C PHE A 183 2.77 -4.02 -4.32
N LEU A 184 2.52 -2.76 -4.68
CA LEU A 184 3.52 -1.70 -4.62
C LEU A 184 4.03 -1.45 -3.20
N HIS A 185 3.15 -1.52 -2.20
CA HIS A 185 3.51 -1.38 -0.80
C HIS A 185 4.44 -2.51 -0.36
N SER A 186 4.13 -3.77 -0.73
CA SER A 186 5.00 -4.91 -0.46
C SER A 186 6.37 -4.75 -1.13
N LEU A 187 6.43 -4.27 -2.37
CA LEU A 187 7.70 -3.94 -3.04
C LEU A 187 8.46 -2.85 -2.30
N ALA A 188 7.80 -1.76 -1.90
CA ALA A 188 8.45 -0.71 -1.12
C ALA A 188 9.01 -1.24 0.19
N VAL A 189 8.28 -2.05 0.94
CA VAL A 189 8.77 -2.68 2.18
C VAL A 189 10.00 -3.56 1.90
N LEU A 190 9.97 -4.37 0.84
CA LEU A 190 11.07 -5.24 0.41
C LEU A 190 12.34 -4.42 0.08
N PHE A 191 12.21 -3.35 -0.70
CA PHE A 191 13.35 -2.52 -1.12
C PHE A 191 13.86 -1.57 -0.04
N THR A 192 13.01 -1.17 0.91
CA THR A 192 13.40 -0.19 1.94
C THR A 192 13.91 -0.83 3.23
N THR A 193 13.54 -2.08 3.51
CA THR A 193 13.96 -2.76 4.75
C THR A 193 15.26 -3.52 4.53
N PRO A 194 16.38 -3.15 5.21
CA PRO A 194 17.69 -3.75 4.96
C PRO A 194 17.73 -5.26 5.16
N ILE A 195 16.95 -5.77 6.12
CA ILE A 195 16.85 -7.21 6.41
C ILE A 195 16.32 -7.95 5.18
N TYR A 196 15.24 -7.46 4.56
CA TYR A 196 14.66 -8.10 3.39
C TYR A 196 15.56 -7.98 2.15
N ARG A 197 16.27 -6.87 1.99
CA ARG A 197 17.29 -6.75 0.93
C ARG A 197 18.40 -7.78 1.05
N ARG A 198 18.94 -7.99 2.26
CA ARG A 198 19.97 -9.01 2.50
C ARG A 198 19.46 -10.41 2.17
N GLN A 199 18.23 -10.74 2.55
CA GLN A 199 17.63 -12.03 2.21
C GLN A 199 17.41 -12.19 0.71
N LEU A 200 16.97 -11.12 0.03
CA LEU A 200 16.82 -11.11 -1.43
C LEU A 200 18.17 -11.32 -2.13
N GLU A 201 19.23 -10.66 -1.68
CA GLU A 201 20.59 -10.84 -2.20
C GLU A 201 21.08 -12.29 -2.04
N ILE A 202 20.81 -12.94 -0.90
CA ILE A 202 21.15 -14.35 -0.67
C ILE A 202 20.39 -15.25 -1.64
N MET A 203 19.07 -15.07 -1.77
CA MET A 203 18.24 -15.88 -2.69
C MET A 203 18.66 -15.73 -4.16
N ILE A 204 19.03 -14.52 -4.59
CA ILE A 204 19.54 -14.28 -5.95
C ILE A 204 20.85 -15.02 -6.16
N ARG A 205 21.81 -14.90 -5.23
CA ARG A 205 23.11 -15.60 -5.32
C ARG A 205 22.97 -17.13 -5.33
N GLU A 206 22.04 -17.67 -4.55
CA GLU A 206 21.75 -19.11 -4.55
C GLU A 206 21.12 -19.57 -5.87
N THR A 207 20.26 -18.76 -6.46
CA THR A 207 19.63 -19.05 -7.76
C THR A 207 20.67 -19.04 -8.88
N ASP A 208 21.55 -18.03 -8.90
CA ASP A 208 22.65 -17.94 -9.86
C ASP A 208 23.62 -19.12 -9.72
N GLY A 209 23.92 -19.53 -8.49
CA GLY A 209 24.75 -20.71 -8.20
C GLY A 209 24.13 -22.01 -8.74
N LYS A 210 22.82 -22.21 -8.55
CA LYS A 210 22.10 -23.38 -9.09
C LYS A 210 22.06 -23.40 -10.61
N LEU A 211 21.86 -22.24 -11.24
CA LEU A 211 21.87 -22.10 -12.69
C LEU A 211 23.26 -22.43 -13.27
N ALA A 212 24.33 -21.95 -12.63
CA ALA A 212 25.70 -22.24 -13.05
C ALA A 212 26.06 -23.74 -12.96
N ILE A 213 25.62 -24.42 -11.90
CA ILE A 213 25.83 -25.88 -11.74
C ILE A 213 25.08 -26.65 -12.83
N THR A 214 23.82 -26.27 -13.11
CA THR A 214 22.99 -26.92 -14.13
C THR A 214 23.62 -26.79 -15.53
N ALA A 215 24.09 -25.60 -15.89
CA ALA A 215 24.77 -25.36 -17.17
C ALA A 215 26.09 -26.15 -17.31
N LYS A 216 26.84 -26.34 -16.21
CA LYS A 216 28.06 -27.16 -16.20
C LYS A 216 27.76 -28.65 -16.38
N GLN A 217 26.64 -29.12 -15.85
CA GLN A 217 26.21 -30.51 -15.99
C GLN A 217 25.76 -30.82 -17.42
N GLU A 218 25.04 -29.91 -18.08
CA GLU A 218 24.66 -30.06 -19.50
C GLU A 218 25.87 -30.05 -20.45
N THR A 219 26.87 -29.20 -20.18
CA THR A 219 28.10 -29.17 -20.99
C THR A 219 28.96 -30.43 -20.79
N SER A 220 28.91 -31.06 -19.60
CA SER A 220 29.65 -32.29 -19.32
C SER A 220 28.94 -33.57 -19.82
N SER A 221 27.62 -33.53 -20.03
CA SER A 221 26.85 -34.68 -20.52
C SER A 221 26.86 -34.84 -22.04
N VAL A 222 27.50 -33.92 -22.77
CA VAL A 222 27.92 -34.14 -24.16
C VAL A 222 29.07 -35.15 -24.16
N THR A 223 28.75 -36.41 -23.87
CA THR A 223 29.63 -37.52 -24.17
C THR A 223 29.85 -37.48 -25.67
N PRO A 224 31.09 -37.39 -26.18
CA PRO A 224 31.32 -37.46 -27.61
C PRO A 224 30.66 -38.75 -28.09
N ARG A 225 29.65 -38.61 -28.95
CA ARG A 225 29.05 -39.74 -29.65
C ARG A 225 30.16 -40.29 -30.53
N VAL A 226 30.93 -41.24 -30.00
CA VAL A 226 31.90 -42.02 -30.77
C VAL A 226 31.06 -42.71 -31.82
N THR A 227 31.07 -42.13 -33.01
CA THR A 227 30.41 -42.73 -34.17
C THR A 227 31.27 -43.95 -34.47
N PRO A 228 30.76 -45.18 -34.33
CA PRO A 228 31.59 -46.36 -34.59
C PRO A 228 32.07 -46.25 -36.03
N SER A 229 33.38 -46.10 -36.19
CA SER A 229 34.01 -46.15 -37.50
C SER A 229 33.70 -47.53 -38.09
N LEU A 230 33.03 -47.53 -39.25
CA LEU A 230 32.78 -48.70 -40.06
C LEU A 230 34.12 -49.38 -40.35
N VAL A 231 34.40 -50.48 -39.63
CA VAL A 231 35.51 -51.37 -39.95
C VAL A 231 35.13 -52.13 -41.22
N PRO A 232 35.86 -51.97 -42.34
CA PRO A 232 35.61 -52.74 -43.55
C PRO A 232 35.88 -54.22 -43.27
N LYS A 233 34.86 -55.07 -43.38
CA LYS A 233 35.01 -56.52 -43.39
C LYS A 233 35.80 -56.92 -44.64
N PHE A 234 37.07 -57.26 -44.47
CA PHE A 234 37.84 -57.97 -45.48
C PHE A 234 37.29 -59.40 -45.62
N GLN A 235 36.71 -59.68 -46.77
CA GLN A 235 36.26 -60.99 -47.21
C GLN A 235 37.50 -61.76 -47.71
N LYS A 236 37.94 -62.77 -46.96
CA LYS A 236 38.96 -63.72 -47.43
C LYS A 236 38.29 -64.81 -48.27
N TRP A 237 38.93 -65.08 -49.40
CA TRP A 237 38.68 -66.14 -50.37
C TRP A 237 38.93 -67.53 -49.78
#